data_AF-A0A0Q8A233-F1
#
_entry.id   AF-A0A0Q8A233-F1
#
_cell.length_a   1.000
_cell.length_b   1.000
_cell.length_c   1.000
_cell.angle_alpha   90.00
_cell.angle_beta   90.00
_cell.angle_gamma   90.00
#
_symmetry.space_group_name_H-M   'P 1'
#
loop_
_entity.id
_entity.type
_entity.pdbx_description
1 polymer ?
#
loop_
_entity_poly.entity_id
_entity_poly.type
_entity_poly.pdbx_seq_one_letter_code
_entity_poly.pdbx_strand_id
1 'polypeptide(L)'
;MTASSVHDDTLDVPDTRRPAAVYAEGREPDPRFSLANERTFLAWIRTTLALLAGAAAVHALDLGVPEAVARTTAALLALAGFGCAVHAWLGWARTEKALRRGHPLPSNSMGIVLAIAVAAVSIVMVVVGLVG
;
A
#
# COMPACT_ATOMS: atom_id res chain seq x y z
N MET A 1 -28.17 13.97 -45.39
CA MET A 1 -28.91 14.35 -44.17
C MET A 1 -27.91 14.45 -43.05
N THR A 2 -27.90 15.59 -42.40
CA THR A 2 -26.81 16.25 -41.67
C THR A 2 -26.16 15.46 -40.54
N ALA A 3 -24.86 15.71 -40.41
CA ALA A 3 -24.02 15.45 -39.26
C ALA A 3 -24.68 15.85 -37.93
N SER A 4 -24.59 14.96 -36.96
CA SER A 4 -24.51 15.31 -35.55
C SER A 4 -23.31 14.54 -35.00
N SER A 5 -22.11 14.90 -35.46
CA SER A 5 -20.90 14.69 -34.69
C SER A 5 -21.11 15.45 -33.39
N VAL A 6 -21.58 14.76 -32.36
CA VAL A 6 -21.49 15.25 -30.99
C VAL A 6 -19.99 15.35 -30.73
N HIS A 7 -19.44 16.51 -31.07
CA HIS A 7 -18.21 17.00 -30.49
C HIS A 7 -18.58 17.14 -29.02
N ASP A 8 -18.34 16.06 -28.27
CA ASP A 8 -18.31 16.14 -26.82
C ASP A 8 -17.17 17.11 -26.55
N ASP A 9 -17.51 18.38 -26.35
CA ASP A 9 -16.71 19.33 -25.63
C ASP A 9 -16.56 18.72 -24.23
N THR A 10 -15.71 17.70 -24.11
CA THR A 10 -14.97 17.48 -22.88
C THR A 10 -14.16 18.75 -22.76
N LEU A 11 -14.76 19.75 -22.12
CA LEU A 11 -14.09 20.93 -21.62
C LEU A 11 -12.72 20.43 -21.19
N ASP A 12 -11.66 20.99 -21.75
CA ASP A 12 -10.27 20.71 -21.38
C ASP A 12 -10.10 21.24 -19.95
N VAL A 13 -10.78 20.60 -19.01
CA VAL A 13 -10.80 20.89 -17.60
C VAL A 13 -9.50 20.30 -17.13
N PRO A 14 -8.51 21.14 -16.79
CA PRO A 14 -7.25 20.63 -16.29
C PRO A 14 -7.55 19.71 -15.10
N ASP A 15 -7.04 18.48 -15.16
CA ASP A 15 -7.28 17.49 -14.12
C ASP A 15 -6.71 17.99 -12.79
N THR A 16 -7.59 18.45 -11.89
CA THR A 16 -7.21 19.00 -10.59
C THR A 16 -6.97 17.92 -9.52
N ARG A 17 -7.07 16.63 -9.87
CA ARG A 17 -6.92 15.54 -8.91
C ARG A 17 -5.48 15.40 -8.43
N ARG A 18 -5.33 15.05 -7.15
CA ARG A 18 -4.04 14.87 -6.48
C ARG A 18 -3.83 13.41 -6.08
N PRO A 19 -2.58 12.91 -6.16
CA PRO A 19 -1.35 13.62 -6.53
C PRO A 19 -1.22 13.89 -8.04
N ALA A 20 -0.81 15.11 -8.40
CA ALA A 20 -0.63 15.53 -9.80
C ALA A 20 0.36 14.63 -10.56
N ALA A 21 1.38 14.11 -9.87
CA ALA A 21 2.37 13.16 -10.42
C ALA A 21 1.81 11.78 -10.82
N VAL A 22 0.49 11.56 -10.67
CA VAL A 22 -0.23 10.36 -11.13
C VAL A 22 -1.34 10.76 -12.09
N TYR A 23 -2.15 11.76 -11.71
CA TYR A 23 -3.36 12.13 -12.46
C TYR A 23 -3.08 13.03 -13.68
N ALA A 24 -2.05 13.87 -13.65
CA ALA A 24 -1.72 14.79 -14.75
C ALA A 24 -1.06 14.11 -15.96
N GLU A 25 -0.89 12.79 -15.93
CA GLU A 25 -0.23 12.02 -16.98
C GLU A 25 -1.20 11.06 -17.68
N GLY A 26 -1.04 10.91 -18.99
CA GLY A 26 -1.78 9.92 -19.79
C GLY A 26 -3.25 10.29 -20.01
N ARG A 27 -4.07 9.30 -20.34
CA ARG A 27 -5.52 9.45 -20.54
C ARG A 27 -6.27 8.86 -19.35
N GLU A 28 -7.50 9.30 -19.16
CA GLU A 28 -8.34 8.73 -18.10
C GLU A 28 -8.51 7.22 -18.31
N PRO A 29 -8.13 6.39 -17.32
CA PRO A 29 -8.24 4.94 -17.42
C PRO A 29 -9.70 4.52 -17.24
N ASP A 30 -10.01 3.31 -17.69
CA ASP A 30 -11.31 2.70 -17.44
C ASP A 30 -11.56 2.61 -15.92
N PRO A 31 -12.64 3.23 -15.39
CA PRO A 31 -12.89 3.33 -13.95
C PRO A 31 -12.86 2.00 -13.21
N ARG A 32 -13.20 0.88 -13.86
CA ARG A 32 -13.19 -0.43 -13.21
C ARG A 32 -11.79 -0.86 -12.75
N PHE A 33 -10.75 -0.50 -13.51
CA PHE A 33 -9.38 -0.88 -13.18
C PHE A 33 -8.81 0.03 -12.09
N SER A 34 -9.11 1.33 -12.13
CA SER A 34 -8.73 2.25 -11.06
C SER A 34 -9.41 1.90 -9.73
N LEU A 35 -10.69 1.54 -9.74
CA LEU A 35 -11.39 1.05 -8.53
C LEU A 35 -10.84 -0.29 -8.03
N ALA A 36 -10.38 -1.17 -8.92
CA ALA A 36 -9.70 -2.39 -8.52
C ALA A 36 -8.35 -2.09 -7.82
N ASN A 37 -7.57 -1.16 -8.38
CA ASN A 37 -6.30 -0.71 -7.80
C ASN A 37 -6.50 -0.06 -6.42
N GLU A 38 -7.51 0.80 -6.28
CA GLU A 38 -7.88 1.41 -5.00
C GLU A 38 -8.27 0.37 -3.94
N ARG A 39 -9.03 -0.67 -4.30
CA ARG A 39 -9.36 -1.77 -3.37
C ARG A 39 -8.11 -2.48 -2.86
N THR A 40 -7.12 -2.74 -3.73
CA THR A 40 -5.85 -3.34 -3.31
C THR A 40 -5.08 -2.39 -2.40
N PHE A 41 -5.02 -1.09 -2.71
CA PHE A 41 -4.42 -0.08 -1.84
C PHE A 41 -5.05 -0.09 -0.44
N LEU A 42 -6.38 -0.01 -0.36
CA LEU A 42 -7.12 -0.01 0.91
C LEU A 42 -6.94 -1.32 1.69
N ALA A 43 -6.85 -2.46 1.00
CA ALA A 43 -6.55 -3.73 1.64
C ALA A 43 -5.16 -3.73 2.30
N TRP A 44 -4.15 -3.09 1.69
CA TRP A 44 -2.83 -2.93 2.29
C TRP A 44 -2.80 -1.92 3.44
N ILE A 45 -3.58 -0.84 3.35
CA ILE A 45 -3.75 0.10 4.47
C ILE A 45 -4.37 -0.60 5.67
N ARG A 46 -5.35 -1.48 5.45
CA ARG A 46 -5.91 -2.31 6.53
C ARG A 46 -4.83 -3.15 7.23
N THR A 47 -3.96 -3.81 6.47
CA THR A 47 -2.84 -4.59 7.05
C THR A 47 -1.87 -3.69 7.82
N THR A 48 -1.54 -2.52 7.28
CA THR A 48 -0.73 -1.50 7.95
C THR A 48 -1.31 -1.14 9.32
N LEU A 49 -2.61 -0.83 9.37
CA LEU A 49 -3.29 -0.44 10.59
C LEU A 49 -3.33 -1.59 11.60
N ALA A 50 -3.56 -2.83 11.16
CA ALA A 50 -3.53 -3.99 12.04
C ALA A 50 -2.15 -4.19 12.68
N LEU A 51 -1.06 -4.01 11.91
CA LEU A 51 0.31 -4.12 12.43
C LEU A 51 0.62 -3.01 13.43
N LEU A 52 0.23 -1.77 13.14
CA LEU A 52 0.43 -0.63 14.05
C LEU A 52 -0.40 -0.77 15.34
N ALA A 53 -1.64 -1.26 15.24
CA ALA A 53 -2.45 -1.57 16.41
C ALA A 53 -1.81 -2.68 17.26
N GLY A 54 -1.25 -3.72 16.63
CA GLY A 54 -0.48 -4.75 17.32
C GLY A 54 0.76 -4.18 18.03
N ALA A 55 1.51 -3.30 17.37
CA ALA A 55 2.66 -2.61 17.97
C ALA A 55 2.26 -1.80 19.20
N ALA A 56 1.17 -1.04 19.10
CA ALA A 56 0.64 -0.26 20.22
C ALA A 56 0.14 -1.15 21.36
N ALA A 57 -0.54 -2.26 21.05
CA ALA A 57 -1.02 -3.22 22.05
C ALA A 57 0.15 -3.86 22.82
N VAL A 58 1.23 -4.25 22.14
CA VAL A 58 2.43 -4.79 22.80
C VAL A 58 3.06 -3.78 23.76
N HIS A 59 2.98 -2.49 23.46
CA HIS A 59 3.52 -1.44 24.33
C HIS A 59 2.57 -1.07 25.48
N ALA A 60 1.25 -1.19 25.28
CA ALA A 60 0.24 -0.78 26.24
C ALA A 60 -0.16 -1.87 27.24
N LEU A 61 0.00 -3.14 26.86
CA LEU A 61 -0.41 -4.28 27.68
C LEU A 61 0.78 -4.84 28.45
N ASP A 62 0.57 -5.19 29.72
CA ASP A 62 1.51 -6.01 30.46
C ASP A 62 1.35 -7.48 30.02
N LEU A 63 2.27 -7.92 29.17
CA LEU A 63 2.26 -9.27 28.60
C LEU A 63 3.08 -10.26 29.43
N GLY A 64 3.65 -9.85 30.57
CA GLY A 64 4.52 -10.69 31.39
C GLY A 64 5.84 -11.10 30.70
N VAL A 65 6.23 -10.36 29.65
CA VAL A 65 7.49 -10.57 28.91
C VAL A 65 8.52 -9.52 29.32
N PRO A 66 9.83 -9.78 29.14
CA PRO A 66 10.85 -8.77 29.38
C PRO A 66 10.62 -7.50 28.56
N GLU A 67 10.80 -6.33 29.18
CA GLU A 67 10.60 -5.02 28.54
C GLU A 67 11.37 -4.87 27.20
N ALA A 68 12.59 -5.42 27.13
CA ALA A 68 13.37 -5.42 25.89
C ALA A 68 12.68 -6.21 24.76
N VAL A 69 12.02 -7.32 25.08
CA VAL A 69 11.28 -8.15 24.11
C VAL A 69 10.01 -7.43 23.65
N ALA A 70 9.26 -6.84 24.57
CA ALA A 70 8.07 -6.05 24.22
C ALA A 70 8.43 -4.88 23.30
N ARG A 71 9.46 -4.10 23.66
CA ARG A 71 9.92 -2.94 22.89
C ARG A 71 10.42 -3.31 21.49
N THR A 72 11.23 -4.36 21.37
CA THR A 72 11.74 -4.82 20.07
C THR A 72 10.62 -5.35 19.18
N THR A 73 9.68 -6.11 19.76
CA THR A 73 8.49 -6.61 19.05
C THR A 73 7.61 -5.47 18.55
N ALA A 74 7.31 -4.49 19.40
CA ALA A 74 6.52 -3.31 19.02
C ALA A 74 7.21 -2.52 17.90
N ALA A 75 8.52 -2.29 18.00
CA ALA A 75 9.29 -1.59 16.97
C ALA A 75 9.24 -2.32 15.62
N LEU A 76 9.34 -3.65 15.62
CA LEU A 76 9.33 -4.44 14.39
C LEU A 76 7.94 -4.51 13.75
N LEU A 77 6.87 -4.61 14.55
CA LEU A 77 5.50 -4.47 14.07
C LEU A 77 5.25 -3.10 13.46
N ALA A 78 5.77 -2.03 14.08
CA ALA A 78 5.64 -0.67 13.56
C ALA A 78 6.41 -0.47 12.23
N LEU A 79 7.64 -0.98 12.14
CA LEU A 79 8.43 -0.95 10.92
C LEU A 79 7.79 -1.76 9.79
N ALA A 80 7.24 -2.94 10.10
CA ALA A 80 6.50 -3.74 9.13
C ALA A 80 5.25 -2.99 8.63
N GLY A 81 4.49 -2.36 9.53
CA GLY A 81 3.34 -1.51 9.19
C GLY A 81 3.75 -0.36 8.25
N PHE A 82 4.80 0.37 8.59
CA PHE A 82 5.35 1.42 7.73
C PHE A 82 5.75 0.89 6.34
N GLY A 83 6.43 -0.26 6.27
CA GLY A 83 6.78 -0.92 5.01
C GLY A 83 5.55 -1.26 4.15
N CYS A 84 4.49 -1.80 4.77
CA CYS A 84 3.22 -2.05 4.08
C CYS A 84 2.59 -0.75 3.53
N ALA A 85 2.63 0.34 4.29
CA ALA A 85 2.08 1.63 3.85
C ALA A 85 2.84 2.18 2.63
N VAL A 86 4.17 2.16 2.69
CA VAL A 86 5.03 2.59 1.57
C VAL A 86 4.79 1.72 0.35
N HIS A 87 4.69 0.40 0.53
CA HIS A 87 4.39 -0.52 -0.56
C HIS A 87 3.02 -0.24 -1.19
N ALA A 88 1.98 -0.05 -0.37
CA ALA A 88 0.63 0.28 -0.85
C ALA A 88 0.66 1.52 -1.75
N TRP A 89 1.31 2.59 -1.28
CA TRP A 89 1.42 3.85 -2.02
C TRP A 89 2.17 3.68 -3.34
N LEU A 90 3.36 3.06 -3.32
CA LEU A 90 4.17 2.88 -4.51
C LEU A 90 3.51 1.95 -5.53
N GLY A 91 2.90 0.86 -5.07
CA GLY A 91 2.17 -0.09 -5.90
C GLY A 91 0.96 0.56 -6.57
N TRP A 92 0.17 1.29 -5.80
CA TRP A 92 -0.98 2.05 -6.30
C TRP A 92 -0.56 3.06 -7.38
N ALA A 93 0.43 3.91 -7.08
CA ALA A 93 0.86 4.97 -7.99
C ALA A 93 1.49 4.43 -9.29
N ARG A 94 2.22 3.30 -9.23
CA ARG A 94 2.79 2.66 -10.42
C ARG A 94 1.71 2.05 -11.30
N THR A 95 0.74 1.35 -10.70
CA THR A 95 -0.37 0.73 -11.43
C THR A 95 -1.26 1.78 -12.08
N GLU A 96 -1.61 2.84 -11.36
CA GLU A 96 -2.44 3.92 -11.88
C GLU A 96 -1.78 4.63 -13.06
N LYS A 97 -0.47 4.91 -12.96
CA LYS A 97 0.31 5.47 -14.08
C LYS A 97 0.40 4.54 -15.27
N ALA A 98 0.57 3.23 -15.05
CA ALA A 98 0.60 2.26 -16.13
C ALA A 98 -0.75 2.18 -16.86
N LEU A 99 -1.87 2.17 -16.12
CA LEU A 99 -3.23 2.22 -16.66
C LEU A 99 -3.44 3.48 -17.51
N ARG A 100 -3.08 4.66 -16.98
CA ARG A 100 -3.20 5.95 -17.69
C ARG A 100 -2.39 6.03 -18.97
N ARG A 101 -1.20 5.42 -18.99
CA ARG A 101 -0.31 5.38 -20.15
C ARG A 101 -0.64 4.23 -21.12
N GLY A 102 -1.60 3.37 -20.80
CA GLY A 102 -1.90 2.17 -21.60
C GLY A 102 -0.75 1.17 -21.66
N HIS A 103 0.15 1.19 -20.67
CA HIS A 103 1.29 0.28 -20.58
C HIS A 103 0.90 -1.05 -19.93
N PRO A 104 1.66 -2.12 -20.17
CA PRO A 104 1.51 -3.37 -19.43
C PRO A 104 1.55 -3.14 -17.92
N LEU A 105 0.69 -3.83 -17.19
CA LEU A 105 0.63 -3.73 -15.73
C LEU A 105 1.96 -4.20 -15.11
N PRO A 106 2.53 -3.43 -14.16
CA PRO A 106 3.77 -3.81 -13.50
C PRO A 106 3.59 -5.13 -12.75
N SER A 107 4.63 -5.96 -12.71
CA SER A 107 4.58 -7.21 -11.96
C SER A 107 4.34 -6.93 -10.47
N ASN A 108 3.37 -7.65 -9.90
CA ASN A 108 3.01 -7.46 -8.50
C ASN A 108 4.08 -8.07 -7.59
N SER A 109 5.03 -7.25 -7.13
CA SER A 109 6.12 -7.61 -6.20
C SER A 109 5.67 -8.04 -4.78
N MET A 110 4.39 -8.36 -4.60
CA MET A 110 3.74 -8.80 -3.36
C MET A 110 4.49 -9.94 -2.64
N GLY A 111 5.17 -10.81 -3.38
CA GLY A 111 6.02 -11.87 -2.82
C GLY A 111 7.19 -11.34 -1.98
N ILE A 112 7.84 -10.24 -2.38
CA ILE A 112 9.01 -9.68 -1.67
C ILE A 112 8.56 -9.04 -0.35
N VAL A 113 7.44 -8.33 -0.35
CA VAL A 113 6.92 -7.68 0.87
C VAL A 113 6.49 -8.71 1.89
N LEU A 114 5.78 -9.75 1.45
CA LEU A 114 5.40 -10.84 2.32
C LEU A 114 6.63 -11.58 2.86
N ALA A 115 7.65 -11.80 2.01
CA ALA A 115 8.90 -12.43 2.44
C ALA A 115 9.64 -11.58 3.49
N ILE A 116 9.72 -10.26 3.32
CA ILE A 116 10.37 -9.36 4.30
C ILE A 116 9.61 -9.36 5.62
N ALA A 117 8.28 -9.26 5.58
CA ALA A 117 7.45 -9.26 6.79
C ALA A 117 7.58 -10.59 7.56
N VAL A 118 7.51 -11.72 6.86
CA VAL A 118 7.70 -13.05 7.44
C VAL A 118 9.11 -13.20 8.01
N ALA A 119 10.15 -12.83 7.25
CA ALA A 119 11.53 -12.91 7.72
C ALA A 119 11.75 -12.09 8.99
N ALA A 120 11.21 -10.87 9.06
CA ALA A 120 11.30 -10.02 10.24
C ALA A 120 10.66 -10.70 11.47
N VAL A 121 9.44 -11.23 11.34
CA VAL A 121 8.75 -11.93 12.43
C VAL A 121 9.51 -13.20 12.84
N SER A 122 10.00 -13.99 11.89
CA SER A 122 10.78 -15.20 12.17
C SER A 122 12.07 -14.89 12.94
N ILE A 123 12.78 -13.82 12.57
CA ILE A 123 13.99 -13.40 13.28
C ILE A 123 13.66 -13.04 14.73
N VAL A 124 12.56 -12.32 14.99
CA VAL A 124 12.11 -12.01 16.36
C VAL A 124 11.87 -13.27 17.16
N MET A 125 11.10 -14.20 16.61
CA MET A 125 10.76 -15.44 17.32
C MET A 125 12.00 -16.24 17.69
N VAL A 126 12.98 -16.34 16.77
CA VAL A 126 14.26 -17.01 17.04
C VAL A 126 15.03 -16.30 18.14
N VAL A 127 15.16 -14.98 18.08
CA VAL A 127 15.88 -14.20 19.09
C VAL A 127 15.21 -14.33 20.46
N VAL A 128 13.88 -14.26 20.53
CA VAL A 128 13.12 -14.43 21.79
C VAL A 128 13.31 -15.84 22.35
N GLY A 129 13.18 -16.88 21.54
CA GLY A 129 13.30 -18.27 21.98
C GLY A 129 14.73 -18.72 22.33
N LEU A 130 15.75 -17.95 21.96
CA LEU A 130 17.15 -18.21 22.34
C LEU A 130 17.57 -17.47 23.62
N VAL A 131 16.85 -16.41 23.99
CA VAL A 131 17.22 -15.51 25.11
C VAL A 131 16.27 -15.67 26.31
N GLY A 132 15.08 -16.25 26.11
CA GLY A 132 14.17 -16.67 27.18
C GLY A 132 14.32 -18.14 27.53
#